data_AF-A0A0G1YN73-F1
#
_entry.id   AF-A0A0G1YN73-F1
#
_cell.length_a   1.000
_cell.length_b   1.000
_cell.length_c   1.000
_cell.angle_alpha   90.00
_cell.angle_beta   90.00
_cell.angle_gamma   90.00
#
_symmetry.space_group_name_H-M   'P 1'
#
loop_
_entity.id
_entity.type
_entity.pdbx_description
1 polymer ?
#
loop_
_entity_poly.entity_id
_entity_poly.type
_entity_poly.pdbx_seq_one_letter_code
_entity_poly.pdbx_strand_id
1 'polypeptide(L)' 'MSKLNVIVALSGGVDSAVAAYLLKKQGYAVRGGFMKNFTGTHENLAGECNWVRDRDDAAAAPRKRFIHTHAKSVKNLDI' A
#
# COMPACT_ATOMS: atom_id res chain seq x y z
N MET A 1 -12.06 13.33 -21.09
CA MET A 1 -11.47 13.78 -19.81
C MET A 1 -10.31 12.88 -19.46
N SER A 2 -9.16 13.44 -19.07
CA SER A 2 -8.07 12.67 -18.48
C SER A 2 -8.51 12.16 -17.09
N LYS A 3 -8.26 10.88 -16.80
CA LYS A 3 -8.52 10.31 -15.48
C LYS A 3 -7.49 10.83 -14.48
N LEU A 4 -7.91 11.02 -13.22
CA LEU A 4 -7.02 11.49 -12.14
C LEU A 4 -5.93 10.45 -11.83
N ASN A 5 -4.79 10.93 -11.34
CA ASN A 5 -3.78 10.06 -10.73
C ASN A 5 -4.23 9.71 -9.31
N VAL A 6 -4.25 8.43 -8.96
CA VAL A 6 -4.75 7.96 -7.65
C VAL A 6 -3.65 7.22 -6.91
N ILE A 7 -3.44 7.60 -5.65
CA ILE A 7 -2.61 6.85 -4.72
C ILE A 7 -3.53 6.05 -3.81
N VAL A 8 -3.34 4.74 -3.74
CA VAL A 8 -4.08 3.84 -2.85
C VAL A 8 -3.15 3.40 -1.73
N ALA A 9 -3.58 3.58 -0.49
CA ALA A 9 -2.92 3.01 0.67
C ALA A 9 -3.19 1.49 0.70
N LEU A 10 -2.17 0.69 0.42
CA LEU A 10 -2.18 -0.76 0.53
C LEU A 10 -1.79 -1.14 1.95
N SER A 11 -2.66 -1.88 2.63
CA SER A 11 -2.44 -2.34 4.01
C SER A 11 -1.88 -3.77 4.11
N GLY A 12 -1.82 -4.49 2.99
CA GLY A 12 -1.63 -5.95 2.98
C GLY A 12 -2.94 -6.73 2.98
N GLY A 13 -4.07 -6.06 3.23
CA GLY A 13 -5.40 -6.65 3.17
C GLY A 13 -6.01 -6.64 1.76
N VAL A 14 -6.97 -7.55 1.55
CA VAL A 14 -7.67 -7.76 0.27
C VAL A 14 -8.46 -6.54 -0.20
N ASP A 15 -9.09 -5.78 0.71
CA ASP A 15 -9.94 -4.64 0.35
C ASP A 15 -9.17 -3.57 -0.42
N SER A 16 -7.97 -3.22 0.10
CA SER A 16 -7.09 -2.24 -0.51
C SER A 16 -6.55 -2.71 -1.88
N ALA A 17 -6.28 -4.00 -2.02
CA ALA A 17 -5.83 -4.61 -3.26
C ALA A 17 -6.93 -4.61 -4.34
N VAL A 18 -8.16 -4.97 -3.97
CA VAL A 18 -9.32 -4.96 -4.86
C VAL A 18 -9.68 -3.53 -5.27
N ALA A 19 -9.63 -2.56 -4.35
CA ALA A 19 -9.86 -1.16 -4.67
C ALA A 19 -8.85 -0.65 -5.72
N ALA A 20 -7.55 -0.94 -5.54
CA ALA A 20 -6.52 -0.58 -6.51
C ALA A 20 -6.75 -1.24 -7.87
N TYR A 21 -7.14 -2.53 -7.88
CA TYR A 21 -7.46 -3.27 -9.11
C TYR A 21 -8.64 -2.66 -9.87
N LEU A 22 -9.73 -2.34 -9.17
CA LEU A 22 -10.93 -1.76 -9.80
C LEU A 22 -10.65 -0.38 -10.40
N LEU A 23 -9.90 0.48 -9.69
CA LEU A 23 -9.50 1.79 -10.20
C LEU A 23 -8.60 1.65 -11.45
N LYS A 24 -7.66 0.69 -11.46
CA LYS A 24 -6.86 0.41 -12.66
C LYS A 24 -7.74 -0.08 -13.81
N LYS A 25 -8.67 -1.00 -13.57
CA LYS A 25 -9.63 -1.52 -14.58
C LYS A 25 -10.51 -0.41 -15.18
N GLN A 26 -10.80 0.63 -14.41
CA GLN A 26 -11.54 1.82 -14.87
C GLN A 26 -10.66 2.84 -15.62
N GLY A 27 -9.36 2.54 -15.82
CA GLY A 27 -8.42 3.36 -16.59
C GLY A 27 -7.74 4.47 -15.79
N TYR A 28 -7.75 4.43 -14.45
CA TYR A 28 -7.01 5.39 -13.63
C TYR A 28 -5.52 5.06 -13.59
N ALA A 29 -4.70 6.10 -13.49
CA ALA A 29 -3.27 5.96 -13.19
C ALA A 29 -3.09 5.73 -11.68
N VAL A 30 -3.11 4.45 -11.28
CA VAL A 30 -3.05 4.02 -9.88
C VAL A 30 -1.61 3.73 -9.44
N ARG A 31 -1.27 4.17 -8.22
CA ARG A 31 -0.02 3.84 -7.51
C ARG A 31 -0.33 3.37 -6.09
N GLY A 32 0.37 2.36 -5.60
CA GLY A 32 0.21 1.84 -4.25
C GLY A 32 1.22 2.43 -3.26
N GLY A 33 0.84 2.60 -1.99
CA GLY A 33 1.73 2.97 -0.90
C GLY A 33 1.37 2.25 0.40
N PHE A 34 2.37 1.88 1.23
CA PHE A 34 2.15 1.27 2.54
C PHE A 34 2.57 2.25 3.62
N MET A 35 1.83 2.31 4.73
CA MET A 35 2.12 3.21 5.84
C MET A 35 2.39 2.44 7.12
N LYS A 36 3.54 2.70 7.75
CA LYS A 36 3.83 2.24 9.11
C LYS A 36 3.51 3.37 10.08
N ASN A 37 2.33 3.31 10.70
CA ASN A 37 1.86 4.37 11.59
C ASN A 37 2.26 4.15 13.06
N PHE A 38 2.59 2.90 13.42
CA PHE A 38 2.93 2.54 14.79
C PHE A 38 4.34 1.93 14.85
N THR A 39 5.11 2.36 15.85
CA THR A 39 6.36 1.73 16.28
C THR A 39 6.12 1.23 17.70
N GLY A 40 6.57 0.02 18.02
CA GLY A 40 6.19 -0.73 19.23
C GLY A 40 6.76 -0.18 20.54
N THR A 41 6.58 1.11 20.83
CA THR A 41 6.99 1.76 22.09
C THR A 41 5.84 1.93 23.07
N HIS A 42 4.61 1.50 22.76
CA HIS A 42 3.51 1.54 23.70
C HIS A 42 3.54 0.31 24.62
N GLU A 43 3.91 0.56 25.87
CA GLU A 43 4.09 -0.37 27.00
C GLU A 43 2.87 -1.27 27.31
N ASN A 44 1.73 -1.07 26.63
CA ASN A 44 0.46 -1.76 26.87
C ASN A 44 -0.07 -2.60 25.68
N LEU A 45 0.72 -2.77 24.63
CA LEU A 45 0.39 -3.68 23.51
C LEU A 45 1.44 -4.77 23.43
N ALA A 46 1.23 -5.84 24.23
CA ALA A 46 2.14 -6.98 24.38
C ALA A 46 2.18 -7.91 23.16
N GLY A 47 2.36 -7.37 21.96
CA GLY A 47 2.51 -8.15 20.73
C GLY A 47 3.44 -7.47 19.74
N GLU A 48 4.36 -8.24 19.15
CA GLU A 48 5.13 -7.76 18.01
C GLU A 48 4.14 -7.36 16.90
N CYS A 49 4.12 -6.07 16.58
CA CYS A 49 3.28 -5.58 15.50
C CYS A 49 3.80 -6.18 14.18
N ASN A 50 2.96 -6.97 13.51
CA ASN A 50 3.31 -7.75 12.32
C ASN A 50 3.36 -6.91 11.02
N TRP A 51 3.69 -5.63 11.13
CA TRP A 51 3.73 -4.67 10.03
C TRP A 51 4.69 -5.10 8.91
N VAL A 52 5.68 -5.95 9.22
CA VAL A 52 6.62 -6.51 8.25
C VAL A 52 5.88 -7.43 7.29
N ARG A 53 5.05 -8.36 7.80
CA ARG A 53 4.26 -9.25 6.94
C ARG A 53 3.21 -8.47 6.17
N ASP A 54 2.53 -7.52 6.81
CA ASP A 54 1.53 -6.68 6.15
C ASP A 54 2.14 -5.86 5.01
N ARG A 55 3.36 -5.35 5.20
CA ARG A 55 4.14 -4.69 4.14
C ARG A 55 4.49 -5.66 3.02
N ASP A 56 4.90 -6.88 3.35
CA ASP A 56 5.28 -7.88 2.37
C ASP A 56 4.06 -8.37 1.57
N ASP A 57 2.90 -8.51 2.21
CA ASP A 57 1.62 -8.82 1.57
C ASP A 57 1.15 -7.66 0.68
N ALA A 58 1.27 -6.41 1.16
CA ALA A 58 1.05 -5.23 0.33
C ALA A 58 1.97 -5.28 -0.89
N ALA A 59 3.19 -5.80 -0.73
CA ALA A 59 4.19 -5.94 -1.78
C ALA A 59 4.06 -7.12 -2.72
N ALA A 60 3.32 -8.15 -2.32
CA ALA A 60 2.94 -9.25 -3.17
C ALA A 60 1.83 -8.86 -4.16
N ALA A 61 1.10 -7.75 -3.92
CA ALA A 61 0.16 -7.22 -4.90
C ALA A 61 0.85 -6.89 -6.25
N PRO A 62 0.19 -7.09 -7.41
CA PRO A 62 0.86 -7.13 -8.72
C PRO A 62 1.77 -5.93 -9.03
N ARG A 63 3.05 -6.31 -9.21
CA ARG A 63 4.30 -5.66 -9.64
C ARG A 63 4.62 -4.20 -9.28
N LYS A 64 5.68 -4.16 -8.46
CA LYS A 64 6.89 -3.31 -8.43
C LYS A 64 6.90 -2.06 -7.52
N ARG A 65 7.37 -2.38 -6.31
CA ARG A 65 8.31 -1.65 -5.43
C ARG A 65 7.76 -0.40 -4.72
N PHE A 66 7.65 -0.59 -3.40
CA PHE A 66 6.94 0.21 -2.42
C PHE A 66 7.57 1.55 -2.13
N ILE A 67 6.69 2.51 -1.87
CA ILE A 67 6.95 3.71 -1.10
C ILE A 67 7.05 3.27 0.36
N HIS A 68 8.23 3.38 0.96
CA HIS A 68 8.35 3.48 2.41
C HIS A 68 8.19 4.96 2.74
N THR A 69 7.24 5.34 3.59
CA THR A 69 7.19 6.70 4.12
C THR A 69 7.04 6.67 5.64
N HIS A 70 7.72 7.46 6.48
CA HIS A 70 8.54 8.70 6.35
C HIS A 70 9.13 8.99 4.95
N ALA A 71 8.36 9.76 4.17
CA ALA A 71 8.41 10.00 2.72
C ALA A 71 9.67 9.59 1.90
N LYS A 72 9.55 8.63 0.94
CA LYS A 72 9.91 8.86 -0.49
C LYS A 72 9.54 7.76 -1.50
N SER A 73 9.12 8.24 -2.68
CA SER A 73 9.03 7.62 -4.02
C SER A 73 7.79 6.80 -4.38
N VAL A 74 6.83 7.47 -5.02
CA VAL A 74 5.63 6.89 -5.65
C VAL A 74 6.03 6.22 -6.97
N LYS A 75 5.78 4.93 -7.14
CA LYS A 75 6.07 4.18 -8.39
C LYS A 75 4.82 3.54 -8.97
N ASN A 76 4.81 3.35 -10.28
CA ASN A 76 3.66 2.86 -11.04
C ASN A 76 3.38 1.39 -10.68
N LEU A 77 2.09 1.07 -10.51
CA LEU A 77 1.63 -0.30 -10.32
C LEU A 77 1.46 -0.96 -11.71
N ASP A 78 2.26 -1.98 -11.98
CA ASP A 78 2.16 -2.79 -13.20
C ASP A 78 1.33 -4.04 -12.88
N ILE A 79 0.08 -4.10 -13.38
CA ILE A 79 -0.77 -5.29 -13.28
C ILE A 79 -0.58 -6.10 -14.56
#